data_AF-A0A959CLR0-F1
#
_entry.id   AF-A0A959CLR0-F1
#
_cell.length_a   1.000
_cell.length_b   1.000
_cell.length_c   1.000
_cell.angle_alpha   90.00
_cell.angle_beta   90.00
_cell.angle_gamma   90.00
#
_symmetry.space_group_name_H-M   'P 1'
#
loop_
_entity.id
_entity.type
_entity.pdbx_description
1 polymer ?
#
loop_
_entity_poly.entity_id
_entity_poly.type
_entity_poly.pdbx_seq_one_letter_code
_entity_poly.pdbx_strand_id
1 'polypeptide(L)'
;MSDQRKDPKDSPATLQKDVERLLEQAGEARQQLDATRRDITAAQVQASHQMMGYIEAINELRADIREQLHQLEGFDPEDLEAIRHMGEQLASAPLFHPQFEELLARKARAAENGRSFEEQLREQVLERLDEFSFFPGEKEKAARRAVLKNLTEADKLTKAGELPPLARLLLSQDPAGNLGAEAASKLLQALKEGLQEYLSRLRREHKSLKNSAFGRHAFSETPDEAMEDFESLRELLEKMREAFADSIERQGPSPLLESLIEEYGLDEEEEEDSEDELLSAFLEDMLDESEGLMFSEDFGPDFDLFLDDEEDVEWYETTHERFPVGTSVLVTADRALGRGVANINIKGWQGRVEEVLTNGDDIVFVVALDSLTLRQLPESFIRFTCEEEYGAFSRYEFGEEDLAPAQPRDTEEEAMVAQRRLFHRFFWGDVQEDEQAARIYDIMLRSPDSEDIDNWAAYFNTEVEYPFHAVVEGLVLQHIEPGTEVEVLGVEGIDDDEGFGLVASVKKGRAILSYPLMELMPVNERDPKAQPLLDYRYWADLML
;
A
#
# COMPACT_ATOMS: atom_id res chain seq x y z
N MET A 1 27.16 -61.48 7.62
CA MET A 1 25.94 -61.30 6.80
C MET A 1 24.91 -60.68 7.72
N SER A 2 24.82 -59.35 7.69
CA SER A 2 23.86 -58.58 8.48
C SER A 2 22.58 -58.48 7.65
N ASP A 3 21.56 -59.20 8.08
CA ASP A 3 20.22 -59.20 7.50
C ASP A 3 19.55 -57.85 7.85
N GLN A 4 19.68 -56.86 6.96
CA GLN A 4 18.92 -55.62 7.05
C GLN A 4 17.44 -55.95 6.84
N ARG A 5 16.72 -56.15 7.94
CA ARG A 5 15.25 -56.12 7.94
C ARG A 5 14.84 -54.71 7.51
N LYS A 6 14.56 -54.54 6.20
CA LYS A 6 13.86 -53.36 5.68
C LYS A 6 12.54 -53.23 6.43
N ASP A 7 12.28 -52.05 6.97
CA ASP A 7 11.02 -51.75 7.64
C ASP A 7 9.85 -52.08 6.70
N PRO A 8 8.78 -52.74 7.17
CA PRO A 8 7.63 -53.08 6.33
C PRO A 8 6.92 -51.86 5.71
N LYS A 9 7.30 -50.64 6.11
CA LYS A 9 6.84 -49.36 5.54
C LYS A 9 7.53 -48.96 4.24
N ASP A 10 8.68 -49.55 3.90
CA ASP A 10 9.46 -49.21 2.70
C ASP A 10 9.31 -50.23 1.56
N SER A 11 8.31 -51.11 1.66
CA SER A 11 8.02 -52.05 0.60
C SER A 11 7.54 -51.28 -0.65
N PRO A 12 7.97 -51.67 -1.88
CA PRO A 12 7.54 -51.01 -3.12
C PRO A 12 6.01 -50.91 -3.23
N ALA A 13 5.28 -51.94 -2.79
CA ALA A 13 3.82 -51.96 -2.78
C ALA A 13 3.20 -50.93 -1.82
N THR A 14 3.81 -50.72 -0.65
CA THR A 14 3.37 -49.71 0.32
C THR A 14 3.63 -48.29 -0.20
N LEU A 15 4.81 -48.05 -0.78
CA LEU A 15 5.17 -46.76 -1.37
C LEU A 15 4.31 -46.43 -2.59
N GLN A 16 4.00 -47.42 -3.42
CA GLN A 16 3.10 -47.24 -4.56
C GLN A 16 1.71 -46.78 -4.10
N LYS A 17 1.13 -47.44 -3.09
CA LYS A 17 -0.17 -47.06 -2.53
C LYS A 17 -0.15 -45.65 -1.90
N ASP A 18 0.95 -45.28 -1.25
CA ASP A 18 1.13 -43.92 -0.72
C ASP A 18 1.20 -42.86 -1.83
N VAL A 19 1.91 -43.15 -2.92
CA VAL A 19 1.98 -42.27 -4.10
C VAL A 19 0.61 -42.13 -4.77
N GLU A 20 -0.13 -43.22 -4.94
CA GLU A 20 -1.50 -43.20 -5.49
C GLU A 20 -2.44 -42.33 -4.64
N ARG A 21 -2.39 -42.47 -3.31
CA ARG A 21 -3.17 -41.61 -2.39
C ARG A 21 -2.77 -40.14 -2.50
N LEU A 22 -1.48 -39.84 -2.57
CA LEU A 22 -1.00 -38.45 -2.71
C LEU A 22 -1.41 -37.85 -4.06
N LEU A 23 -1.50 -38.65 -5.13
CA LEU A 23 -1.98 -38.19 -6.43
C LEU A 23 -3.47 -37.83 -6.42
N GLU A 24 -4.27 -38.58 -5.69
CA GLU A 24 -5.69 -38.28 -5.46
C GLU A 24 -5.82 -36.96 -4.68
N GLN A 25 -5.14 -36.86 -3.53
CA GLN A 25 -5.15 -35.65 -2.69
C GLN A 25 -4.64 -34.40 -3.43
N ALA A 26 -3.59 -34.53 -4.23
CA ALA A 26 -3.07 -33.43 -5.03
C ALA A 26 -4.04 -33.02 -6.15
N GLY A 27 -4.78 -33.97 -6.72
CA GLY A 27 -5.84 -33.69 -7.70
C GLY A 27 -7.01 -32.94 -7.08
N GLU A 28 -7.46 -33.37 -5.90
CA GLU A 28 -8.52 -32.70 -5.14
C GLU A 28 -8.11 -31.27 -4.75
N ALA A 29 -6.91 -31.10 -4.18
CA ALA A 29 -6.39 -29.78 -3.80
C ALA A 29 -6.26 -28.83 -5.01
N ARG A 30 -5.85 -29.34 -6.17
CA ARG A 30 -5.78 -28.54 -7.39
C ARG A 30 -7.17 -28.13 -7.87
N GLN A 31 -8.13 -29.06 -7.87
CA GLN A 31 -9.52 -28.74 -8.23
C GLN A 31 -10.13 -27.69 -7.29
N GLN A 32 -9.81 -27.73 -6.00
CA GLN A 32 -10.22 -26.73 -5.03
C GLN A 32 -9.61 -25.36 -5.35
N LEU A 33 -8.31 -25.30 -5.62
CA LEU A 33 -7.63 -24.07 -6.03
C LEU A 33 -8.22 -23.49 -7.32
N ASP A 34 -8.41 -24.31 -8.34
CA ASP A 34 -8.99 -23.89 -9.62
C ASP A 34 -10.47 -23.48 -9.48
N ALA A 35 -11.20 -24.05 -8.52
CA ALA A 35 -12.56 -23.60 -8.18
C ALA A 35 -12.53 -22.23 -7.51
N THR A 36 -11.71 -22.07 -6.47
CA THR A 36 -11.55 -20.78 -5.77
C THR A 36 -11.10 -19.66 -6.72
N ARG A 37 -10.14 -19.91 -7.63
CA ARG A 37 -9.75 -18.92 -8.65
C ARG A 37 -10.93 -18.53 -9.55
N ARG A 38 -11.75 -19.49 -9.97
CA ARG A 38 -12.95 -19.22 -10.80
C ARG A 38 -14.00 -18.43 -10.05
N ASP A 39 -14.25 -18.79 -8.79
CA ASP A 39 -15.26 -18.13 -7.95
C ASP A 39 -14.86 -16.67 -7.69
N ILE A 40 -13.58 -16.44 -7.34
CA ILE A 40 -13.01 -15.09 -7.22
C ILE A 40 -13.16 -14.31 -8.51
N THR A 41 -12.74 -14.88 -9.63
CA THR A 41 -12.82 -14.20 -10.93
C THR A 41 -14.26 -13.85 -11.30
N ALA A 42 -15.22 -14.73 -10.99
CA ALA A 42 -16.62 -14.48 -11.25
C ALA A 42 -17.18 -13.36 -10.36
N ALA A 43 -16.89 -13.38 -9.07
CA ALA A 43 -17.32 -12.36 -8.11
C ALA A 43 -16.76 -10.98 -8.50
N GLN A 44 -15.46 -10.90 -8.81
CA GLN A 44 -14.79 -9.66 -9.21
C GLN A 44 -15.36 -9.06 -10.49
N VAL A 45 -15.55 -9.89 -11.52
CA VAL A 45 -16.15 -9.44 -12.79
C VAL A 45 -17.60 -8.98 -12.57
N GLN A 46 -18.35 -9.65 -11.69
CA GLN A 46 -19.73 -9.27 -11.37
C GLN A 46 -19.78 -7.93 -10.61
N ALA A 47 -18.99 -7.75 -9.56
CA ALA A 47 -18.94 -6.52 -8.77
C ALA A 47 -18.54 -5.32 -9.65
N SER A 48 -17.46 -5.48 -10.44
CA SER A 48 -17.03 -4.46 -11.40
C SER A 48 -18.13 -4.13 -12.43
N HIS A 49 -18.88 -5.12 -12.90
CA HIS A 49 -19.99 -4.88 -13.84
C HIS A 49 -21.15 -4.10 -13.18
N GLN A 50 -21.52 -4.45 -11.94
CA GLN A 50 -22.57 -3.77 -11.20
C GLN A 50 -22.21 -2.31 -10.91
N MET A 51 -21.00 -2.07 -10.39
CA MET A 51 -20.47 -0.73 -10.14
C MET A 51 -20.47 0.14 -11.40
N MET A 52 -20.03 -0.39 -12.53
CA MET A 52 -20.08 0.32 -13.81
C MET A 52 -21.52 0.67 -14.22
N GLY A 53 -22.49 -0.18 -13.89
CA GLY A 53 -23.91 0.10 -14.10
C GLY A 53 -24.40 1.27 -13.25
N TYR A 54 -23.99 1.34 -11.98
CA TYR A 54 -24.32 2.47 -11.09
C TYR A 54 -23.70 3.78 -11.59
N ILE A 55 -22.42 3.76 -11.97
CA ILE A 55 -21.71 4.95 -12.50
C ILE A 55 -22.39 5.47 -13.78
N GLU A 56 -22.74 4.58 -14.70
CA GLU A 56 -23.46 4.95 -15.92
C GLU A 56 -24.83 5.56 -15.60
N ALA A 57 -25.59 4.95 -14.68
CA ALA A 57 -26.89 5.47 -14.26
C ALA A 57 -26.78 6.85 -13.58
N ILE A 58 -25.80 7.04 -12.70
CA ILE A 58 -25.53 8.32 -12.03
C ILE A 58 -25.17 9.40 -13.06
N ASN A 59 -24.30 9.08 -14.02
CA ASN A 59 -23.92 10.02 -15.08
C ASN A 59 -25.11 10.38 -16.00
N GLU A 60 -25.99 9.43 -16.31
CA GLU A 60 -27.23 9.69 -17.04
C GLU A 60 -28.16 10.62 -16.24
N LEU A 61 -28.35 10.36 -14.95
CA LEU A 61 -29.17 11.20 -14.06
C LEU A 61 -28.63 12.62 -13.95
N ARG A 62 -27.31 12.79 -13.85
CA ARG A 62 -26.67 14.12 -13.83
C ARG A 62 -26.90 14.88 -15.13
N ALA A 63 -26.80 14.21 -16.27
CA ALA A 63 -27.07 14.84 -17.56
C ALA A 63 -28.53 15.29 -17.68
N ASP A 64 -29.47 14.46 -17.21
CA ASP A 64 -30.89 14.78 -17.18
C ASP A 64 -31.19 15.97 -16.25
N ILE A 65 -30.67 15.95 -15.01
CA ILE A 65 -30.82 17.04 -14.04
C ILE A 65 -30.30 18.34 -14.64
N ARG A 66 -29.10 18.33 -15.25
CA ARG A 66 -28.54 19.51 -15.91
C ARG A 66 -29.46 20.06 -16.99
N GLU A 67 -30.01 19.20 -17.85
CA GLU A 67 -30.93 19.63 -18.90
C GLU A 67 -32.20 20.26 -18.30
N GLN A 68 -32.72 19.71 -17.21
CA GLN A 68 -33.88 20.24 -16.49
C GLN A 68 -33.59 21.60 -15.83
N LEU A 69 -32.43 21.79 -15.21
CA LEU A 69 -32.05 23.05 -14.57
C LEU A 69 -32.02 24.23 -15.56
N HIS A 70 -31.65 23.99 -16.81
CA HIS A 70 -31.72 25.00 -17.88
C HIS A 70 -33.16 25.35 -18.31
N GLN A 71 -34.13 24.50 -18.01
CA GLN A 71 -35.56 24.68 -18.33
C GLN A 71 -36.36 25.28 -17.18
N LEU A 72 -35.77 25.46 -16.00
CA LEU A 72 -36.45 26.08 -14.86
C LEU A 72 -36.78 27.56 -15.15
N GLU A 73 -38.02 27.92 -14.81
CA GLU A 73 -38.60 29.26 -14.91
C GLU A 73 -39.48 29.50 -13.67
N GLY A 74 -39.65 30.77 -13.25
CA GLY A 74 -40.56 31.13 -12.15
C GLY A 74 -39.90 31.37 -10.79
N PHE A 75 -38.58 31.17 -10.68
CA PHE A 75 -37.74 31.53 -9.53
C PHE A 75 -37.17 32.95 -9.70
N ASP A 76 -36.61 33.54 -8.64
CA ASP A 76 -35.93 34.85 -8.74
C ASP A 76 -34.70 34.75 -9.68
N PRO A 77 -34.33 35.81 -10.41
CA PRO A 77 -33.16 35.79 -11.28
C PRO A 77 -31.84 35.45 -10.60
N GLU A 78 -31.62 35.88 -9.35
CA GLU A 78 -30.38 35.58 -8.61
C GLU A 78 -30.32 34.08 -8.28
N ASP A 79 -31.45 33.50 -7.89
CA ASP A 79 -31.58 32.08 -7.53
C ASP A 79 -31.49 31.17 -8.76
N LEU A 80 -32.09 31.58 -9.88
CA LEU A 80 -31.93 30.87 -11.15
C LEU A 80 -30.47 30.84 -11.61
N GLU A 81 -29.71 31.90 -11.33
CA GLU A 81 -28.29 31.95 -11.66
C GLU A 81 -27.49 31.03 -10.74
N ALA A 82 -27.78 31.01 -9.42
CA ALA A 82 -27.17 30.10 -8.45
C ALA A 82 -27.46 28.62 -8.77
N ILE A 83 -28.73 28.26 -8.94
CA ILE A 83 -29.18 26.89 -9.28
C ILE A 83 -28.52 26.40 -10.58
N ARG A 84 -28.43 27.27 -11.60
CA ARG A 84 -27.78 26.92 -12.87
C ARG A 84 -26.26 26.81 -12.74
N HIS A 85 -25.62 27.69 -11.97
CA HIS A 85 -24.19 27.61 -11.71
C HIS A 85 -23.82 26.29 -11.02
N MET A 86 -24.62 25.88 -10.06
CA MET A 86 -24.42 24.65 -9.32
C MET A 86 -24.78 23.42 -10.15
N GLY A 87 -25.83 23.49 -10.99
CA GLY A 87 -26.11 22.49 -12.01
C GLY A 87 -24.96 22.31 -13.01
N GLU A 88 -24.27 23.39 -13.34
CA GLU A 88 -23.06 23.35 -14.15
C GLU A 88 -21.90 22.72 -13.39
N GLN A 89 -21.72 22.99 -12.08
CA GLN A 89 -20.71 22.34 -11.24
C GLN A 89 -20.98 20.83 -11.10
N LEU A 90 -22.20 20.44 -10.74
CA LEU A 90 -22.64 19.06 -10.64
C LEU A 90 -22.54 18.30 -11.96
N ALA A 91 -22.47 18.98 -13.11
CA ALA A 91 -22.28 18.35 -14.42
C ALA A 91 -20.85 18.47 -15.00
N SER A 92 -20.00 19.34 -14.46
CA SER A 92 -18.65 19.61 -14.98
C SER A 92 -17.52 19.17 -14.06
N ALA A 93 -17.79 19.02 -12.76
CA ALA A 93 -16.85 18.40 -11.83
C ALA A 93 -16.75 16.89 -12.11
N PRO A 94 -15.54 16.32 -12.16
CA PRO A 94 -15.36 14.88 -12.11
C PRO A 94 -15.86 14.41 -10.75
N LEU A 95 -17.07 13.81 -10.72
CA LEU A 95 -17.67 13.28 -9.50
C LEU A 95 -16.87 12.05 -9.03
N PHE A 96 -16.37 11.27 -9.98
CA PHE A 96 -15.60 10.07 -9.69
C PHE A 96 -14.09 10.34 -9.84
N HIS A 97 -13.29 9.63 -9.04
CA HIS A 97 -11.84 9.63 -9.15
C HIS A 97 -11.39 9.36 -10.62
N PRO A 98 -10.31 9.99 -11.13
CA PRO A 98 -9.87 9.87 -12.52
C PRO A 98 -9.67 8.44 -13.05
N GLN A 99 -9.46 7.47 -12.15
CA GLN A 99 -9.37 6.05 -12.50
C GLN A 99 -10.71 5.45 -12.98
N PHE A 100 -11.85 5.92 -12.46
CA PHE A 100 -13.17 5.51 -12.95
C PHE A 100 -13.46 6.04 -14.36
N GLU A 101 -12.99 7.25 -14.67
CA GLU A 101 -13.07 7.81 -16.02
C GLU A 101 -12.23 7.00 -17.02
N GLU A 102 -11.04 6.53 -16.63
CA GLU A 102 -10.25 5.61 -17.46
C GLU A 102 -10.94 4.24 -17.62
N LEU A 103 -11.71 3.76 -16.64
CA LEU A 103 -12.52 2.55 -16.78
C LEU A 103 -13.66 2.71 -17.79
N LEU A 104 -14.41 3.80 -17.73
CA LEU A 104 -15.42 4.15 -18.73
C LEU A 104 -14.79 4.24 -20.12
N ALA A 105 -13.64 4.90 -20.24
CA ALA A 105 -12.88 4.98 -21.48
C ALA A 105 -12.41 3.60 -21.96
N ARG A 106 -11.98 2.70 -21.05
CA ARG A 106 -11.60 1.32 -21.38
C ARG A 106 -12.79 0.50 -21.88
N LYS A 107 -13.95 0.58 -21.23
CA LYS A 107 -15.18 -0.07 -21.69
C LYS A 107 -15.58 0.40 -23.09
N ALA A 108 -15.48 1.70 -23.35
CA ALA A 108 -15.69 2.27 -24.68
C ALA A 108 -14.69 1.72 -25.72
N ARG A 109 -13.38 1.71 -25.41
CA ARG A 109 -12.33 1.12 -26.27
C ARG A 109 -12.55 -0.39 -26.50
N ALA A 110 -13.04 -1.13 -25.51
CA ALA A 110 -13.33 -2.56 -25.65
C ALA A 110 -14.46 -2.81 -26.66
N ALA A 111 -15.53 -2.01 -26.58
CA ALA A 111 -16.64 -2.04 -27.53
C ALA A 111 -16.19 -1.72 -28.96
N GLU A 112 -15.30 -0.75 -29.16
CA GLU A 112 -14.72 -0.41 -30.47
C GLU A 112 -13.87 -1.54 -31.06
N ASN A 113 -13.16 -2.28 -30.21
CA ASN A 113 -12.30 -3.41 -30.61
C ASN A 113 -13.06 -4.74 -30.74
N GLY A 114 -14.38 -4.76 -30.53
CA GLY A 114 -15.22 -5.95 -30.65
C GLY A 114 -14.95 -7.03 -29.60
N ARG A 115 -14.40 -6.65 -28.44
CA ARG A 115 -14.19 -7.54 -27.28
C ARG A 115 -15.16 -7.19 -26.17
N SER A 116 -15.61 -8.18 -25.39
CA SER A 116 -16.39 -7.86 -24.18
C SER A 116 -15.47 -7.24 -23.12
N PHE A 117 -15.97 -6.20 -22.44
CA PHE A 117 -15.31 -5.63 -21.27
C PHE A 117 -15.08 -6.68 -20.17
N GLU A 118 -16.03 -7.59 -19.98
CA GLU A 118 -15.95 -8.69 -19.01
C GLU A 118 -14.85 -9.70 -19.36
N GLU A 119 -14.57 -9.89 -20.65
CA GLU A 119 -13.47 -10.77 -21.11
C GLU A 119 -12.11 -10.16 -20.77
N GLN A 120 -11.95 -8.83 -20.93
CA GLN A 120 -10.72 -8.13 -20.58
C GLN A 120 -10.49 -8.10 -19.07
N LEU A 121 -11.53 -7.82 -18.28
CA LEU A 121 -11.47 -7.88 -16.82
C LEU A 121 -11.10 -9.29 -16.35
N ARG A 122 -11.74 -10.32 -16.92
CA ARG A 122 -11.43 -11.72 -16.61
C ARG A 122 -9.96 -12.05 -16.92
N GLU A 123 -9.43 -11.60 -18.05
CA GLU A 123 -8.02 -11.81 -18.41
C GLU A 123 -7.07 -11.15 -17.39
N GLN A 124 -7.37 -9.92 -16.97
CA GLN A 124 -6.55 -9.19 -15.98
C GLN A 124 -6.60 -9.81 -14.59
N VAL A 125 -7.79 -10.19 -14.11
CA VAL A 125 -7.94 -10.89 -12.83
C VAL A 125 -7.16 -12.19 -12.87
N LEU A 126 -7.25 -12.96 -13.97
CA LEU A 126 -6.47 -14.19 -14.10
C LEU A 126 -4.96 -13.95 -14.13
N GLU A 127 -4.49 -12.88 -14.77
CA GLU A 127 -3.07 -12.49 -14.79
C GLU A 127 -2.55 -12.15 -13.39
N ARG A 128 -3.29 -11.34 -12.62
CA ARG A 128 -2.92 -11.02 -11.22
C ARG A 128 -3.07 -12.23 -10.29
N LEU A 129 -4.08 -13.09 -10.50
CA LEU A 129 -4.19 -14.35 -9.75
C LEU A 129 -3.01 -15.30 -9.98
N ASP A 130 -2.27 -15.15 -11.08
CA ASP A 130 -1.05 -15.91 -11.35
C ASP A 130 0.14 -15.45 -10.49
N GLU A 131 0.11 -14.27 -9.87
CA GLU A 131 1.14 -13.78 -8.94
C GLU A 131 1.15 -14.59 -7.64
N PHE A 132 0.01 -15.13 -7.23
CA PHE A 132 -0.11 -16.06 -6.09
C PHE A 132 0.43 -17.46 -6.40
N SER A 133 1.01 -17.68 -7.58
CA SER A 133 1.58 -18.98 -7.97
C SER A 133 2.97 -19.18 -7.37
N PHE A 134 3.14 -20.23 -6.57
CA PHE A 134 4.44 -20.51 -5.94
C PHE A 134 5.36 -21.33 -6.86
N PHE A 135 6.65 -21.03 -6.82
CA PHE A 135 7.66 -21.78 -7.56
C PHE A 135 7.88 -23.20 -6.99
N PRO A 136 8.27 -24.18 -7.81
CA PRO A 136 8.56 -25.54 -7.34
C PRO A 136 9.73 -25.59 -6.33
N GLY A 137 9.55 -26.32 -5.23
CA GLY A 137 10.62 -26.54 -4.24
C GLY A 137 11.72 -27.49 -4.73
N GLU A 138 12.88 -27.52 -4.05
CA GLU A 138 14.02 -28.36 -4.46
C GLU A 138 13.69 -29.86 -4.48
N LYS A 139 12.87 -30.34 -3.53
CA LYS A 139 12.42 -31.75 -3.49
C LYS A 139 11.53 -32.09 -4.68
N GLU A 140 10.63 -31.20 -5.05
CA GLU A 140 9.78 -31.33 -6.23
C GLU A 140 10.60 -31.31 -7.52
N LYS A 141 11.54 -30.37 -7.67
CA LYS A 141 12.48 -30.31 -8.79
C LYS A 141 13.35 -31.57 -8.87
N ALA A 142 13.82 -32.09 -7.74
CA ALA A 142 14.60 -33.32 -7.67
C ALA A 142 13.77 -34.55 -8.08
N ALA A 143 12.53 -34.66 -7.60
CA ALA A 143 11.60 -35.71 -8.00
C ALA A 143 11.32 -35.67 -9.51
N ARG A 144 11.06 -34.49 -10.08
CA ARG A 144 10.89 -34.29 -11.52
C ARG A 144 12.11 -34.74 -12.32
N ARG A 145 13.31 -34.30 -11.92
CA ARG A 145 14.58 -34.71 -12.56
C ARG A 145 14.79 -36.22 -12.49
N ALA A 146 14.48 -36.84 -11.35
CA ALA A 146 14.60 -38.28 -11.17
C ALA A 146 13.62 -39.07 -12.07
N VAL A 147 12.39 -38.57 -12.22
CA VAL A 147 11.38 -39.17 -13.11
C VAL A 147 11.78 -39.01 -14.58
N LEU A 148 12.18 -37.79 -14.99
CA LEU A 148 12.61 -37.48 -16.35
C LEU A 148 13.84 -38.30 -16.78
N LYS A 149 14.78 -38.52 -15.88
CA LYS A 149 15.97 -39.33 -16.14
C LYS A 149 15.64 -40.79 -16.51
N ASN A 150 14.48 -41.30 -16.08
CA ASN A 150 14.06 -42.68 -16.29
C ASN A 150 12.96 -42.84 -17.35
N LEU A 151 12.52 -41.77 -18.00
CA LEU A 151 11.48 -41.78 -19.05
C LEU A 151 12.02 -41.19 -20.35
N THR A 152 12.00 -41.97 -21.44
CA THR A 152 12.51 -41.54 -22.76
C THR A 152 11.50 -40.79 -23.62
N GLU A 153 10.20 -40.75 -23.27
CA GLU A 153 9.14 -40.06 -24.05
C GLU A 153 8.42 -38.95 -23.26
N ALA A 154 9.13 -38.18 -22.43
CA ALA A 154 8.55 -37.15 -21.54
C ALA A 154 8.09 -35.85 -22.23
N ASP A 155 8.32 -35.70 -23.53
CA ASP A 155 8.28 -34.41 -24.25
C ASP A 155 6.87 -33.82 -24.43
N LYS A 156 5.81 -34.59 -24.18
CA LYS A 156 4.41 -34.12 -24.22
C LYS A 156 3.89 -33.68 -22.85
N LEU A 157 4.43 -34.24 -21.77
CA LEU A 157 4.03 -33.93 -20.38
C LEU A 157 4.85 -32.76 -19.80
N THR A 158 5.99 -32.45 -20.40
CA THR A 158 6.82 -31.26 -20.10
C THR A 158 6.07 -29.95 -20.31
N LYS A 159 5.15 -29.87 -21.29
CA LYS A 159 4.34 -28.67 -21.53
C LYS A 159 3.41 -28.32 -20.37
N ALA A 160 3.01 -29.29 -19.56
CA ALA A 160 2.17 -29.06 -18.38
C ALA A 160 3.00 -28.75 -17.13
N GLY A 161 4.32 -28.99 -17.12
CA GLY A 161 5.19 -28.61 -16.01
C GLY A 161 4.76 -29.15 -14.63
N GLU A 162 3.99 -30.23 -14.56
CA GLU A 162 3.32 -30.68 -13.32
C GLU A 162 3.75 -32.09 -12.88
N LEU A 163 3.90 -32.29 -11.57
CA LEU A 163 4.32 -33.55 -10.97
C LEU A 163 3.26 -34.68 -11.07
N PRO A 164 1.94 -34.43 -10.89
CA PRO A 164 0.93 -35.49 -10.94
C PRO A 164 0.80 -36.22 -12.29
N PRO A 165 0.78 -35.54 -13.47
CA PRO A 165 0.76 -36.22 -14.76
C PRO A 165 2.01 -37.09 -15.00
N LEU A 166 3.20 -36.61 -14.57
CA LEU A 166 4.46 -37.35 -14.67
C LEU A 166 4.46 -38.62 -13.80
N ALA A 167 3.96 -38.51 -12.56
CA ALA A 167 3.85 -39.63 -11.64
C ALA A 167 2.86 -40.70 -12.14
N ARG A 168 1.70 -40.29 -12.68
CA ARG A 168 0.72 -41.21 -13.31
C ARG A 168 1.31 -41.95 -14.50
N LEU A 169 2.09 -41.27 -15.35
CA LEU A 169 2.78 -41.92 -16.45
C LEU A 169 3.75 -43.00 -15.92
N LEU A 170 4.57 -42.68 -14.92
CA LEU A 170 5.50 -43.65 -14.35
C LEU A 170 4.79 -44.89 -13.77
N LEU A 171 3.73 -44.68 -12.98
CA LEU A 171 2.92 -45.77 -12.42
C LEU A 171 2.26 -46.63 -13.51
N SER A 172 1.89 -46.03 -14.65
CA SER A 172 1.33 -46.76 -15.79
C SER A 172 2.36 -47.53 -16.62
N GLN A 173 3.63 -47.10 -16.61
CA GLN A 173 4.71 -47.69 -17.41
C GLN A 173 5.52 -48.77 -16.67
N ASP A 174 5.37 -48.89 -15.35
CA ASP A 174 5.94 -50.01 -14.57
C ASP A 174 4.90 -50.94 -13.93
N PRO A 175 4.04 -51.61 -14.72
CA PRO A 175 3.10 -52.60 -14.17
C PRO A 175 3.75 -53.97 -13.87
N ALA A 176 5.06 -54.18 -14.15
CA ALA A 176 5.64 -55.53 -14.13
C ALA A 176 7.15 -55.67 -13.78
N GLY A 177 7.79 -54.69 -13.12
CA GLY A 177 9.05 -54.94 -12.40
C GLY A 177 10.31 -55.03 -13.27
N ASN A 178 10.42 -54.21 -14.32
CA ASN A 178 11.66 -54.08 -15.09
C ASN A 178 12.70 -53.17 -14.38
N LEU A 179 12.27 -52.38 -13.39
CA LEU A 179 13.16 -51.69 -12.46
C LEU A 179 13.50 -52.64 -11.31
N GLY A 180 14.79 -52.89 -11.07
CA GLY A 180 15.23 -53.65 -9.90
C GLY A 180 14.60 -53.08 -8.62
N ALA A 181 14.18 -53.94 -7.68
CA ALA A 181 13.37 -53.55 -6.52
C ALA A 181 13.94 -52.35 -5.71
N GLU A 182 15.26 -52.20 -5.67
CA GLU A 182 15.92 -51.08 -5.03
C GLU A 182 15.77 -49.75 -5.81
N ALA A 183 15.85 -49.80 -7.14
CA ALA A 183 15.64 -48.63 -7.99
C ALA A 183 14.17 -48.18 -7.97
N ALA A 184 13.24 -49.13 -7.98
CA ALA A 184 11.81 -48.86 -7.85
C ALA A 184 11.46 -48.20 -6.51
N SER A 185 11.97 -48.74 -5.38
CA SER A 185 11.77 -48.11 -4.05
C SER A 185 12.33 -46.69 -3.99
N LYS A 186 13.53 -46.44 -4.53
CA LYS A 186 14.14 -45.10 -4.53
C LYS A 186 13.33 -44.09 -5.35
N LEU A 187 12.79 -44.52 -6.49
CA LEU A 187 11.95 -43.67 -7.33
C LEU A 187 10.59 -43.37 -6.69
N LEU A 188 9.92 -44.39 -6.14
CA LEU A 188 8.65 -44.20 -5.44
C LEU A 188 8.81 -43.32 -4.20
N GLN A 189 9.92 -43.43 -3.48
CA GLN A 189 10.23 -42.56 -2.35
C GLN A 189 10.45 -41.10 -2.79
N ALA A 190 11.25 -40.86 -3.84
CA ALA A 190 11.45 -39.52 -4.38
C ALA A 190 10.13 -38.90 -4.91
N LEU A 191 9.28 -39.71 -5.55
CA LEU A 191 7.95 -39.30 -5.99
C LEU A 191 7.03 -38.93 -4.83
N LYS A 192 7.02 -39.74 -3.77
CA LYS A 192 6.25 -39.49 -2.56
C LYS A 192 6.64 -38.14 -1.94
N GLU A 193 7.94 -37.90 -1.75
CA GLU A 193 8.46 -36.64 -1.20
C GLU A 193 8.12 -35.44 -2.08
N GLY A 194 8.27 -35.57 -3.41
CA GLY A 194 7.91 -34.53 -4.35
C GLY A 194 6.41 -34.21 -4.34
N LEU A 195 5.55 -35.22 -4.25
CA LEU A 195 4.09 -35.05 -4.20
C LEU A 195 3.63 -34.44 -2.86
N GLN A 196 4.31 -34.76 -1.76
CA GLN A 196 4.06 -34.11 -0.47
C GLN A 196 4.40 -32.61 -0.53
N GLU A 197 5.55 -32.26 -1.11
CA GLU A 197 5.93 -30.84 -1.29
C GLU A 197 4.94 -30.11 -2.21
N TYR A 198 4.56 -30.74 -3.33
CA TYR A 198 3.57 -30.21 -4.27
C TYR A 198 2.20 -29.99 -3.59
N LEU A 199 1.72 -30.94 -2.79
CA LEU A 199 0.46 -30.82 -2.06
C LEU A 199 0.51 -29.71 -1.01
N SER A 200 1.61 -29.60 -0.26
CA SER A 200 1.83 -28.49 0.68
C SER A 200 1.86 -27.14 -0.02
N ARG A 201 2.43 -27.07 -1.23
CA ARG A 201 2.42 -25.86 -2.06
C ARG A 201 1.01 -25.49 -2.51
N LEU A 202 0.24 -26.42 -3.08
CA LEU A 202 -1.16 -26.17 -3.48
C LEU A 202 -2.02 -25.69 -2.32
N ARG A 203 -1.82 -26.22 -1.11
CA ARG A 203 -2.55 -25.77 0.09
C ARG A 203 -2.14 -24.36 0.53
N ARG A 204 -0.85 -24.01 0.42
CA ARG A 204 -0.37 -22.64 0.68
C ARG A 204 -0.90 -21.66 -0.37
N GLU A 205 -0.85 -22.01 -1.64
CA GLU A 205 -1.47 -21.27 -2.75
C GLU A 205 -2.96 -21.03 -2.46
N HIS A 206 -3.68 -22.08 -2.08
CA HIS A 206 -5.12 -21.97 -1.77
C HIS A 206 -5.40 -21.11 -0.54
N LYS A 207 -4.62 -21.26 0.54
CA LYS A 207 -4.74 -20.42 1.76
C LYS A 207 -4.43 -18.96 1.44
N SER A 208 -3.32 -18.70 0.76
CA SER A 208 -2.87 -17.36 0.36
C SER A 208 -3.90 -16.67 -0.53
N LEU A 209 -4.45 -17.41 -1.50
CA LEU A 209 -5.48 -16.89 -2.40
C LEU A 209 -6.81 -16.62 -1.69
N LYS A 210 -7.20 -17.46 -0.72
CA LYS A 210 -8.43 -17.24 0.04
C LYS A 210 -8.29 -16.05 1.00
N ASN A 211 -7.08 -15.82 1.49
CA ASN A 211 -6.74 -14.76 2.43
C ASN A 211 -6.19 -13.51 1.74
N SER A 212 -6.19 -13.42 0.41
CA SER A 212 -5.87 -12.16 -0.28
C SER A 212 -7.11 -11.28 -0.35
N ALA A 213 -6.95 -9.99 -0.67
CA ALA A 213 -8.05 -9.06 -0.90
C ALA A 213 -9.09 -9.66 -1.89
N PHE A 214 -8.61 -10.28 -2.97
CA PHE A 214 -9.45 -11.03 -3.91
C PHE A 214 -10.32 -12.11 -3.27
N GLY A 215 -9.72 -12.92 -2.40
CA GLY A 215 -10.39 -14.02 -1.72
C GLY A 215 -11.36 -13.51 -0.66
N ARG A 216 -10.94 -12.52 0.13
CA ARG A 216 -11.81 -11.87 1.11
C ARG A 216 -13.03 -11.29 0.42
N HIS A 217 -12.86 -10.43 -0.59
CA HIS A 217 -13.99 -9.83 -1.32
C HIS A 217 -14.92 -10.86 -1.97
N ALA A 218 -14.38 -11.92 -2.56
CA ALA A 218 -15.21 -12.96 -3.18
C ALA A 218 -15.99 -13.83 -2.18
N PHE A 219 -15.60 -13.82 -0.90
CA PHE A 219 -16.15 -14.68 0.15
C PHE A 219 -16.63 -13.92 1.41
N SER A 220 -16.57 -12.58 1.43
CA SER A 220 -17.09 -11.69 2.47
C SER A 220 -18.46 -11.14 2.07
N GLU A 221 -19.20 -10.62 3.06
CA GLU A 221 -20.47 -9.90 2.88
C GLU A 221 -20.25 -8.39 2.61
N THR A 222 -19.00 -7.91 2.61
CA THR A 222 -18.61 -6.50 2.41
C THR A 222 -18.84 -5.88 1.02
N PRO A 223 -18.96 -6.61 -0.11
CA PRO A 223 -19.32 -6.00 -1.39
C PRO A 223 -20.67 -5.26 -1.35
N ASP A 224 -21.56 -5.65 -0.42
CA ASP A 224 -22.91 -5.10 -0.34
C ASP A 224 -22.94 -3.68 0.28
N GLU A 225 -22.01 -3.35 1.18
CA GLU A 225 -21.95 -2.03 1.85
C GLU A 225 -21.52 -0.92 0.87
N ALA A 226 -20.44 -1.13 0.11
CA ALA A 226 -20.01 -0.19 -0.93
C ALA A 226 -21.07 0.02 -2.04
N MET A 227 -21.85 -1.03 -2.35
CA MET A 227 -22.95 -0.93 -3.32
C MET A 227 -24.17 -0.18 -2.74
N GLU A 228 -24.35 -0.17 -1.42
CA GLU A 228 -25.40 0.59 -0.72
C GLU A 228 -25.19 2.10 -0.86
N ASP A 229 -23.94 2.57 -0.86
CA ASP A 229 -23.60 3.98 -1.06
C ASP A 229 -23.88 4.45 -2.50
N PHE A 230 -23.47 3.66 -3.50
CA PHE A 230 -23.80 3.94 -4.91
C PHE A 230 -25.32 3.91 -5.16
N GLU A 231 -26.04 3.01 -4.48
CA GLU A 231 -27.49 2.94 -4.57
C GLU A 231 -28.16 4.15 -3.90
N SER A 232 -27.70 4.55 -2.72
CA SER A 232 -28.21 5.72 -1.98
C SER A 232 -28.02 7.02 -2.78
N LEU A 233 -26.83 7.22 -3.36
CA LEU A 233 -26.56 8.36 -4.24
C LEU A 233 -27.45 8.36 -5.48
N ARG A 234 -27.63 7.19 -6.12
CA ARG A 234 -28.54 7.04 -7.26
C ARG A 234 -29.97 7.41 -6.89
N GLU A 235 -30.47 6.91 -5.75
CA GLU A 235 -31.83 7.21 -5.27
C GLU A 235 -32.02 8.71 -4.99
N LEU A 236 -31.03 9.36 -4.38
CA LEU A 236 -31.05 10.81 -4.16
C LEU A 236 -31.16 11.58 -5.48
N LEU A 237 -30.29 11.28 -6.45
CA LEU A 237 -30.32 11.94 -7.76
C LEU A 237 -31.63 11.66 -8.52
N GLU A 238 -32.21 10.47 -8.39
CA GLU A 238 -33.53 10.16 -8.94
C GLU A 238 -34.62 11.06 -8.31
N LYS A 239 -34.63 11.20 -6.99
CA LYS A 239 -35.58 12.09 -6.28
C LYS A 239 -35.41 13.55 -6.73
N MET A 240 -34.17 14.03 -6.88
CA MET A 240 -33.89 15.39 -7.37
C MET A 240 -34.41 15.62 -8.78
N ARG A 241 -34.14 14.69 -9.71
CA ARG A 241 -34.65 14.75 -11.08
C ARG A 241 -36.19 14.83 -11.10
N GLU A 242 -36.87 14.11 -10.21
CA GLU A 242 -38.32 14.18 -10.08
C GLU A 242 -38.80 15.53 -9.55
N ALA A 243 -38.12 16.09 -8.54
CA ALA A 243 -38.44 17.39 -7.97
C ALA A 243 -38.25 18.54 -8.98
N PHE A 244 -37.18 18.50 -9.79
CA PHE A 244 -36.97 19.48 -10.85
C PHE A 244 -38.00 19.33 -11.99
N ALA A 245 -38.35 18.10 -12.38
CA ALA A 245 -39.41 17.87 -13.36
C ALA A 245 -40.76 18.46 -12.91
N ASP A 246 -41.15 18.26 -11.65
CA ASP A 246 -42.38 18.84 -11.09
C ASP A 246 -42.31 20.37 -11.00
N SER A 247 -41.15 20.93 -10.67
CA SER A 247 -40.93 22.39 -10.66
C SER A 247 -41.09 23.01 -12.06
N ILE A 248 -40.58 22.35 -13.11
CA ILE A 248 -40.76 22.76 -14.51
C ILE A 248 -42.25 22.73 -14.90
N GLU A 249 -42.98 21.67 -14.52
CA GLU A 249 -44.42 21.56 -14.84
C GLU A 249 -45.23 22.67 -14.17
N ARG A 250 -44.85 23.05 -12.94
CA ARG A 250 -45.55 24.06 -12.13
C ARG A 250 -45.15 25.50 -12.44
N GLN A 251 -44.00 25.71 -13.09
CA GLN A 251 -43.40 27.03 -13.31
C GLN A 251 -43.16 27.77 -11.98
N GLY A 252 -42.59 27.05 -11.01
CA GLY A 252 -42.30 27.52 -9.66
C GLY A 252 -41.83 26.38 -8.74
N PRO A 253 -41.54 26.65 -7.47
CA PRO A 253 -40.98 25.68 -6.54
C PRO A 253 -41.88 24.45 -6.35
N SER A 254 -41.26 23.26 -6.34
CA SER A 254 -41.92 21.99 -6.11
C SER A 254 -41.95 21.64 -4.62
N PRO A 255 -43.09 21.16 -4.09
CA PRO A 255 -43.15 20.57 -2.75
C PRO A 255 -42.24 19.35 -2.56
N LEU A 256 -41.85 18.68 -3.65
CA LEU A 256 -40.88 17.59 -3.59
C LEU A 256 -39.47 18.12 -3.34
N LEU A 257 -39.15 19.30 -3.88
CA LEU A 257 -37.88 19.97 -3.63
C LEU A 257 -37.80 20.43 -2.17
N GLU A 258 -38.88 21.04 -1.66
CA GLU A 258 -39.02 21.40 -0.24
C GLU A 258 -38.82 20.18 0.68
N SER A 259 -39.47 19.05 0.37
CA SER A 259 -39.32 17.84 1.18
C SER A 259 -37.93 17.22 1.14
N LEU A 260 -37.16 17.42 0.06
CA LEU A 260 -35.79 16.93 -0.04
C LEU A 260 -34.84 17.77 0.80
N ILE A 261 -35.01 19.10 0.77
CA ILE A 261 -34.26 20.04 1.62
C ILE A 261 -34.51 19.73 3.11
N GLU A 262 -35.77 19.44 3.48
CA GLU A 262 -36.12 19.03 4.85
C GLU A 262 -35.57 17.64 5.25
N GLU A 263 -35.48 16.68 4.31
CA GLU A 263 -35.06 15.29 4.58
C GLU A 263 -33.55 15.18 4.85
N TYR A 264 -32.72 16.01 4.20
CA TYR A 264 -31.26 15.92 4.24
C TYR A 264 -30.56 17.01 5.07
N GLY A 265 -31.33 17.92 5.69
CA GLY A 265 -30.87 18.65 6.88
C GLY A 265 -29.97 19.85 6.63
N LEU A 266 -30.58 21.00 6.36
CA LEU A 266 -30.05 22.26 6.91
C LEU A 266 -30.76 22.49 8.25
N ASP A 267 -30.03 22.34 9.36
CA ASP A 267 -30.54 22.69 10.69
C ASP A 267 -31.10 24.13 10.67
N GLU A 268 -32.35 24.31 11.12
CA GLU A 268 -33.10 25.58 11.19
C GLU A 268 -32.48 26.64 12.16
N GLU A 269 -31.16 26.69 12.33
CA GLU A 269 -30.49 27.61 13.26
C GLU A 269 -29.75 28.78 12.58
N GLU A 270 -30.19 29.29 11.42
CA GLU A 270 -30.02 30.71 11.08
C GLU A 270 -31.34 31.30 10.52
N GLU A 271 -32.04 32.09 11.35
CA GLU A 271 -33.17 32.92 10.92
C GLU A 271 -32.67 34.04 9.98
N GLU A 272 -32.89 33.89 8.67
CA GLU A 272 -33.29 34.92 7.67
C GLU A 272 -32.93 34.54 6.21
N ASP A 273 -32.50 33.32 5.92
CA ASP A 273 -32.18 32.92 4.54
C ASP A 273 -33.45 32.61 3.73
N SER A 274 -33.48 32.99 2.44
CA SER A 274 -34.63 32.71 1.56
C SER A 274 -34.78 31.21 1.28
N GLU A 275 -35.98 30.74 0.88
CA GLU A 275 -36.19 29.35 0.40
C GLU A 275 -35.18 28.93 -0.69
N ASP A 276 -34.61 29.93 -1.36
CA ASP A 276 -33.67 29.80 -2.45
C ASP A 276 -32.20 29.69 -1.99
N GLU A 277 -31.80 30.34 -0.88
CA GLU A 277 -30.50 30.17 -0.23
C GLU A 277 -30.36 28.78 0.42
N LEU A 278 -31.46 28.25 0.96
CA LEU A 278 -31.53 26.87 1.48
C LEU A 278 -31.33 25.82 0.38
N LEU A 279 -31.81 26.07 -0.84
CA LEU A 279 -31.58 25.15 -1.97
C LEU A 279 -30.10 25.15 -2.40
N SER A 280 -29.44 26.30 -2.37
CA SER A 280 -28.01 26.42 -2.61
C SER A 280 -27.19 25.72 -1.52
N ALA A 281 -27.50 25.93 -0.25
CA ALA A 281 -26.81 25.25 0.84
C ALA A 281 -27.04 23.73 0.84
N PHE A 282 -28.24 23.24 0.51
CA PHE A 282 -28.54 21.80 0.38
C PHE A 282 -27.73 21.15 -0.75
N LEU A 283 -27.64 21.81 -1.89
CA LEU A 283 -26.87 21.30 -3.03
C LEU A 283 -25.35 21.41 -2.82
N GLU A 284 -24.88 22.38 -2.02
CA GLU A 284 -23.48 22.51 -1.58
C GLU A 284 -23.11 21.43 -0.57
N ASP A 285 -23.95 21.20 0.44
CA ASP A 285 -23.79 20.13 1.43
C ASP A 285 -23.85 18.74 0.77
N MET A 286 -24.70 18.56 -0.24
CA MET A 286 -24.71 17.34 -1.05
C MET A 286 -23.42 17.17 -1.88
N LEU A 287 -22.81 18.26 -2.37
CA LEU A 287 -21.51 18.19 -3.03
C LEU A 287 -20.43 17.81 -2.02
N ASP A 288 -20.45 18.38 -0.82
CA ASP A 288 -19.52 18.08 0.27
C ASP A 288 -19.69 16.64 0.83
N GLU A 289 -20.93 16.15 0.99
CA GLU A 289 -21.22 14.75 1.34
C GLU A 289 -20.85 13.79 0.20
N SER A 290 -21.06 14.19 -1.06
CA SER A 290 -20.60 13.42 -2.21
C SER A 290 -19.08 13.43 -2.35
N GLU A 291 -18.41 14.50 -1.89
CA GLU A 291 -16.96 14.53 -1.75
C GLU A 291 -16.51 13.61 -0.60
N GLY A 292 -17.20 13.59 0.54
CA GLY A 292 -16.92 12.68 1.65
C GLY A 292 -17.14 11.19 1.35
N LEU A 293 -18.15 10.85 0.53
CA LEU A 293 -18.45 9.48 0.09
C LEU A 293 -17.55 8.99 -1.06
N MET A 294 -16.87 9.89 -1.77
CA MET A 294 -16.08 9.55 -2.98
C MET A 294 -14.61 9.99 -2.95
N PHE A 295 -14.21 10.74 -1.92
CA PHE A 295 -12.83 11.10 -1.58
C PHE A 295 -12.47 10.77 -0.12
N SER A 296 -13.29 10.02 0.63
CA SER A 296 -12.74 9.37 1.81
C SER A 296 -11.49 8.59 1.38
N GLU A 297 -10.43 8.65 2.18
CA GLU A 297 -9.24 7.81 1.97
C GLU A 297 -9.62 6.31 1.86
N ASP A 298 -10.82 5.94 2.31
CA ASP A 298 -11.44 4.61 2.14
C ASP A 298 -11.91 4.29 0.69
N PHE A 299 -12.03 5.27 -0.21
CA PHE A 299 -12.47 5.07 -1.61
C PHE A 299 -11.52 5.64 -2.70
N GLY A 300 -10.41 6.27 -2.30
CA GLY A 300 -9.25 6.54 -3.17
C GLY A 300 -8.03 6.77 -2.28
N PRO A 301 -6.86 6.13 -2.47
CA PRO A 301 -6.18 5.69 -3.69
C PRO A 301 -6.38 4.21 -4.02
N ASP A 302 -7.30 3.54 -3.34
CA ASP A 302 -7.50 2.11 -3.49
C ASP A 302 -8.60 1.81 -4.52
N PHE A 303 -8.52 2.33 -5.74
CA PHE A 303 -9.21 1.65 -6.85
C PHE A 303 -8.54 0.30 -7.18
N ASP A 304 -7.35 0.10 -6.63
CA ASP A 304 -6.78 -1.21 -6.40
C ASP A 304 -7.46 -1.96 -5.22
N LEU A 305 -8.59 -1.53 -4.65
CA LEU A 305 -9.42 -2.29 -3.66
C LEU A 305 -9.89 -3.67 -4.16
N PHE A 306 -9.65 -4.01 -5.43
CA PHE A 306 -9.77 -5.38 -5.92
C PHE A 306 -8.48 -6.05 -6.33
N LEU A 307 -7.35 -5.35 -6.41
CA LEU A 307 -6.12 -5.87 -6.97
C LEU A 307 -4.79 -5.32 -6.38
N ASP A 308 -4.82 -4.45 -5.38
CA ASP A 308 -3.69 -3.97 -4.57
C ASP A 308 -4.29 -3.30 -3.31
N ASP A 309 -4.93 -4.12 -2.48
CA ASP A 309 -4.88 -3.87 -1.04
C ASP A 309 -3.82 -4.83 -0.51
N GLU A 310 -2.62 -4.31 -0.24
CA GLU A 310 -1.89 -4.76 0.95
C GLU A 310 -2.74 -4.37 2.17
N GLU A 311 -3.92 -4.97 2.32
CA GLU A 311 -4.69 -4.86 3.56
C GLU A 311 -3.80 -5.51 4.62
N ASP A 312 -3.28 -4.65 5.48
CA ASP A 312 -2.50 -4.94 6.66
C ASP A 312 -3.04 -6.20 7.32
N VAL A 313 -2.29 -7.29 7.18
CA VAL A 313 -2.40 -8.38 8.13
C VAL A 313 -2.16 -7.70 9.49
N GLU A 314 -3.23 -7.43 10.26
CA GLU A 314 -3.07 -6.68 11.52
C GLU A 314 -2.05 -7.41 12.40
N TRP A 315 -0.87 -6.80 12.50
CA TRP A 315 0.24 -7.28 13.27
C TRP A 315 0.16 -6.63 14.64
N TYR A 316 -0.09 -7.43 15.66
CA TYR A 316 -0.11 -6.96 17.04
C TYR A 316 1.25 -7.19 17.69
N GLU A 317 1.70 -6.23 18.50
CA GLU A 317 2.83 -6.44 19.39
C GLU A 317 2.55 -7.61 20.34
N THR A 318 3.53 -8.50 20.47
CA THR A 318 3.49 -9.62 21.39
C THR A 318 4.84 -9.82 22.08
N THR A 319 4.95 -10.87 22.90
CA THR A 319 6.20 -11.24 23.55
C THR A 319 6.58 -12.65 23.15
N HIS A 320 7.89 -12.91 23.06
CA HIS A 320 8.42 -14.21 22.71
C HIS A 320 9.47 -14.69 23.72
N GLU A 321 9.33 -15.92 24.22
CA GLU A 321 10.21 -16.44 25.29
C GLU A 321 11.67 -16.58 24.85
N ARG A 322 11.89 -16.97 23.59
CA ARG A 322 13.22 -17.28 23.07
C ARG A 322 14.00 -16.03 22.63
N PHE A 323 13.27 -15.03 22.16
CA PHE A 323 13.80 -13.79 21.59
C PHE A 323 12.98 -12.61 22.10
N PRO A 324 13.06 -12.28 23.40
CA PRO A 324 12.35 -11.12 23.93
C PRO A 324 12.95 -9.82 23.39
N VAL A 325 12.13 -8.77 23.33
CA VAL A 325 12.55 -7.41 22.97
C VAL A 325 13.77 -6.99 23.78
N GLY A 326 14.73 -6.33 23.11
CA GLY A 326 16.01 -5.89 23.67
C GLY A 326 17.14 -6.92 23.59
N THR A 327 16.85 -8.18 23.24
CA THR A 327 17.89 -9.22 23.10
C THR A 327 18.57 -9.19 21.74
N SER A 328 19.83 -9.63 21.69
CA SER A 328 20.59 -9.70 20.45
C SER A 328 20.43 -11.04 19.74
N VAL A 329 20.26 -10.99 18.41
CA VAL A 329 20.06 -12.15 17.55
C VAL A 329 21.02 -12.14 16.36
N LEU A 330 21.38 -13.33 15.90
CA LEU A 330 22.18 -13.59 14.71
C LEU A 330 21.27 -14.16 13.62
N VAL A 331 21.32 -13.55 12.43
CA VAL A 331 20.63 -14.04 11.24
C VAL A 331 21.39 -15.23 10.67
N THR A 332 20.74 -16.38 10.65
CA THR A 332 21.27 -17.66 10.15
C THR A 332 20.80 -18.00 8.75
N ALA A 333 19.77 -17.31 8.26
CA ALA A 333 19.23 -17.44 6.92
C ALA A 333 20.32 -17.22 5.86
N ASP A 334 20.47 -18.16 4.94
CA ASP A 334 21.42 -18.08 3.82
C ASP A 334 20.68 -17.69 2.54
N ARG A 335 20.21 -16.44 2.50
CA ARG A 335 19.46 -15.88 1.37
C ARG A 335 19.91 -14.45 1.05
N ALA A 336 19.66 -14.02 -0.17
CA ALA A 336 19.86 -12.63 -0.56
C ALA A 336 18.72 -11.76 0.00
N LEU A 337 19.03 -10.51 0.35
CA LEU A 337 18.04 -9.48 0.62
C LEU A 337 17.32 -9.17 -0.71
N GLY A 338 16.03 -9.46 -0.80
CA GLY A 338 15.27 -9.50 -2.07
C GLY A 338 14.99 -8.15 -2.74
N ARG A 339 15.64 -7.05 -2.33
CA ARG A 339 15.31 -5.69 -2.73
C ARG A 339 16.32 -5.15 -3.73
N GLY A 340 16.05 -5.29 -5.04
CA GLY A 340 16.54 -4.48 -6.19
C GLY A 340 18.05 -4.24 -6.42
N VAL A 341 18.88 -4.24 -5.38
CA VAL A 341 20.28 -3.84 -5.35
C VAL A 341 21.13 -4.97 -4.78
N ALA A 342 21.79 -5.67 -5.70
CA ALA A 342 22.78 -6.71 -5.44
C ALA A 342 22.31 -7.89 -4.56
N ASN A 343 22.88 -9.06 -4.81
CA ASN A 343 22.69 -10.24 -3.96
C ASN A 343 23.42 -10.05 -2.62
N ILE A 344 22.95 -9.16 -1.75
CA ILE A 344 23.51 -8.97 -0.42
C ILE A 344 23.07 -10.15 0.43
N ASN A 345 24.02 -10.97 0.85
CA ASN A 345 23.73 -12.10 1.73
C ASN A 345 23.56 -11.59 3.16
N ILE A 346 22.39 -11.85 3.75
CA ILE A 346 22.04 -11.45 5.11
C ILE A 346 22.60 -12.38 6.19
N LYS A 347 23.17 -13.52 5.77
CA LYS A 347 23.76 -14.49 6.69
C LYS A 347 24.88 -13.88 7.51
N GLY A 348 24.77 -14.00 8.83
CA GLY A 348 25.75 -13.48 9.77
C GLY A 348 25.51 -12.02 10.17
N TRP A 349 24.46 -11.38 9.64
CA TRP A 349 23.96 -10.13 10.19
C TRP A 349 23.52 -10.33 11.62
N GLN A 350 23.70 -9.31 12.44
CA GLN A 350 23.30 -9.37 13.84
C GLN A 350 22.75 -8.01 14.25
N GLY A 351 21.76 -8.07 15.15
CA GLY A 351 21.03 -6.91 15.62
C GLY A 351 20.34 -7.19 16.94
N ARG A 352 19.47 -6.27 17.34
CA ARG A 352 18.64 -6.33 18.54
C ARG A 352 17.18 -6.44 18.13
N VAL A 353 16.43 -7.32 18.80
CA VAL A 353 14.98 -7.40 18.63
C VAL A 353 14.39 -6.10 19.18
N GLU A 354 13.77 -5.33 18.30
CA GLU A 354 13.07 -4.08 18.63
C GLU A 354 11.60 -4.38 18.91
N GLU A 355 10.98 -5.15 18.02
CA GLU A 355 9.57 -5.53 18.13
C GLU A 355 9.39 -7.01 17.82
N VAL A 356 8.32 -7.57 18.38
CA VAL A 356 7.83 -8.90 18.05
C VAL A 356 6.37 -8.75 17.66
N LEU A 357 6.08 -9.08 16.42
CA LEU A 357 4.77 -8.90 15.81
C LEU A 357 4.11 -10.27 15.59
N THR A 358 2.80 -10.35 15.80
CA THR A 358 2.01 -11.53 15.44
C THR A 358 0.67 -11.16 14.83
N ASN A 359 0.23 -11.97 13.88
CA ASN A 359 -1.11 -11.94 13.30
C ASN A 359 -2.00 -13.09 13.84
N GLY A 360 -1.56 -13.77 14.90
CA GLY A 360 -2.19 -14.94 15.48
C GLY A 360 -1.75 -16.30 14.90
N ASP A 361 -1.27 -16.33 13.66
CA ASP A 361 -0.78 -17.54 12.98
C ASP A 361 0.75 -17.60 12.90
N ASP A 362 1.38 -16.45 12.63
CA ASP A 362 2.82 -16.27 12.41
C ASP A 362 3.41 -15.26 13.42
N ILE A 363 4.72 -15.36 13.63
CA ILE A 363 5.49 -14.45 14.47
C ILE A 363 6.66 -13.91 13.65
N VAL A 364 6.76 -12.58 13.60
CA VAL A 364 7.84 -11.86 12.94
C VAL A 364 8.60 -11.04 13.98
N PHE A 365 9.92 -10.98 13.81
CA PHE A 365 10.82 -10.22 14.66
C PHE A 365 11.37 -9.05 13.86
N VAL A 366 11.10 -7.82 14.30
CA VAL A 366 11.75 -6.62 13.77
C VAL A 366 13.10 -6.50 14.47
N VAL A 367 14.17 -6.54 13.68
CA VAL A 367 15.54 -6.53 14.19
C VAL A 367 16.24 -5.27 13.70
N ALA A 368 16.59 -4.39 14.64
CA ALA A 368 17.48 -3.27 14.43
C ALA A 368 18.92 -3.78 14.33
N LEU A 369 19.57 -3.58 13.19
CA LEU A 369 20.96 -3.98 12.96
C LEU A 369 21.91 -3.26 13.90
N ASP A 370 22.92 -4.00 14.37
CA ASP A 370 23.94 -3.41 15.23
C ASP A 370 24.95 -2.56 14.43
N SER A 371 25.68 -1.70 15.13
CA SER A 371 26.66 -0.76 14.58
C SER A 371 27.75 -1.44 13.75
N LEU A 372 28.10 -2.70 14.04
CA LEU A 372 29.09 -3.45 13.27
C LEU A 372 28.52 -3.96 11.95
N THR A 373 27.28 -4.44 11.96
CA THR A 373 26.59 -4.90 10.75
C THR A 373 26.32 -3.71 9.84
N LEU A 374 25.83 -2.60 10.39
CA LEU A 374 25.59 -1.35 9.66
C LEU A 374 26.84 -0.85 8.92
N ARG A 375 28.02 -0.86 9.58
CA ARG A 375 29.29 -0.43 8.95
C ARG A 375 29.81 -1.39 7.87
N GLN A 376 29.28 -2.61 7.80
CA GLN A 376 29.65 -3.60 6.80
C GLN A 376 28.71 -3.60 5.60
N LEU A 377 27.59 -2.87 5.67
CA LEU A 377 26.69 -2.72 4.55
C LEU A 377 27.42 -2.01 3.38
N PRO A 378 27.22 -2.46 2.13
CA PRO A 378 27.81 -1.78 0.97
C PRO A 378 27.32 -0.34 0.86
N GLU A 379 28.23 0.63 0.62
CA GLU A 379 27.83 2.04 0.45
C GLU A 379 26.82 2.24 -0.69
N SER A 380 26.94 1.44 -1.77
CA SER A 380 25.99 1.47 -2.88
C SER A 380 24.58 1.02 -2.49
N PHE A 381 24.47 0.15 -1.48
CA PHE A 381 23.18 -0.31 -0.96
C PHE A 381 22.55 0.78 -0.09
N ILE A 382 23.33 1.34 0.84
CA ILE A 382 22.85 2.42 1.73
C ILE A 382 22.37 3.62 0.91
N ARG A 383 23.15 4.03 -0.11
CA ARG A 383 22.79 5.13 -1.01
C ARG A 383 21.44 4.88 -1.70
N PHE A 384 21.26 3.70 -2.30
CA PHE A 384 19.98 3.34 -2.92
C PHE A 384 18.82 3.37 -1.93
N THR A 385 18.99 2.80 -0.73
CA THR A 385 17.92 2.81 0.27
C THR A 385 17.60 4.20 0.79
N CYS A 386 18.58 5.13 0.82
CA CYS A 386 18.32 6.53 1.15
C CYS A 386 17.53 7.24 0.05
N GLU A 387 17.79 6.93 -1.22
CA GLU A 387 17.12 7.55 -2.38
C GLU A 387 15.70 6.99 -2.61
N GLU A 388 15.50 5.68 -2.45
CA GLU A 388 14.25 5.01 -2.85
C GLU A 388 13.36 4.62 -1.66
N GLU A 389 13.92 4.44 -0.46
CA GLU A 389 13.23 3.89 0.71
C GLU A 389 13.44 4.74 1.97
N TYR A 390 13.75 6.04 1.81
CA TYR A 390 13.94 7.02 2.89
C TYR A 390 14.85 6.54 4.04
N GLY A 391 15.85 5.72 3.73
CA GLY A 391 16.85 5.27 4.72
C GLY A 391 16.48 3.99 5.50
N ALA A 392 15.54 3.18 5.02
CA ALA A 392 15.12 1.91 5.62
C ALA A 392 16.17 0.77 5.54
N PHE A 393 17.46 1.04 5.81
CA PHE A 393 18.55 0.05 5.74
C PHE A 393 18.95 -0.55 7.09
N SER A 394 18.37 -0.08 8.20
CA SER A 394 18.79 -0.44 9.56
C SER A 394 17.89 -1.46 10.24
N ARG A 395 16.67 -1.66 9.77
CA ARG A 395 15.67 -2.55 10.37
C ARG A 395 15.19 -3.57 9.36
N TYR A 396 15.05 -4.81 9.80
CA TYR A 396 14.57 -5.90 8.96
C TYR A 396 13.75 -6.91 9.75
N GLU A 397 12.80 -7.52 9.05
CA GLU A 397 11.91 -8.54 9.57
C GLU A 397 12.46 -9.95 9.34
N PHE A 398 12.36 -10.79 10.37
CA PHE A 398 12.79 -12.19 10.32
C PHE A 398 11.77 -13.11 10.97
N GLY A 399 11.62 -14.31 10.42
CA GLY A 399 10.92 -15.41 11.09
C GLY A 399 11.79 -16.03 12.20
N GLU A 400 11.17 -16.76 13.13
CA GLU A 400 11.88 -17.40 14.25
C GLU A 400 12.98 -18.36 13.78
N GLU A 401 12.75 -19.06 12.66
CA GLU A 401 13.66 -20.04 12.07
C GLU A 401 14.92 -19.42 11.48
N ASP A 402 14.87 -18.12 11.14
CA ASP A 402 15.98 -17.39 10.56
C ASP A 402 16.94 -16.87 11.63
N LEU A 403 16.57 -16.94 12.92
CA LEU A 403 17.30 -16.33 14.03
C LEU A 403 17.95 -17.35 14.99
N ALA A 404 19.11 -16.97 15.52
CA ALA A 404 19.78 -17.65 16.63
C ALA A 404 20.16 -16.65 17.74
N PRO A 405 20.15 -17.06 19.02
CA PRO A 405 20.57 -16.18 20.11
C PRO A 405 22.02 -15.73 19.94
N ALA A 406 22.30 -14.45 20.18
CA ALA A 406 23.63 -13.88 20.09
C ALA A 406 23.96 -13.03 21.33
N GLN A 407 25.25 -12.79 21.57
CA GLN A 407 25.70 -11.83 22.58
C GLN A 407 25.75 -10.43 21.96
N PRO A 408 25.29 -9.38 22.66
CA PRO A 408 25.37 -8.01 22.15
C PRO A 408 26.83 -7.64 21.86
N ARG A 409 27.05 -6.98 20.71
CA ARG A 409 28.38 -6.50 20.28
C ARG A 409 28.56 -5.00 20.54
N ASP A 410 27.46 -4.31 20.80
CA ASP A 410 27.35 -2.89 21.08
C ASP A 410 26.12 -2.57 21.95
N THR A 411 25.95 -1.28 22.22
CA THR A 411 24.79 -0.68 22.85
C THR A 411 23.80 -0.15 21.81
N GLU A 412 22.56 0.08 22.22
CA GLU A 412 21.52 0.69 21.39
C GLU A 412 21.89 2.10 20.93
N GLU A 413 22.46 2.90 21.83
CA GLU A 413 23.00 4.22 21.53
C GLU A 413 24.10 4.16 20.45
N GLU A 414 25.04 3.21 20.54
CA GLU A 414 26.08 3.04 19.51
C GLU A 414 25.52 2.62 18.15
N ALA A 415 24.47 1.80 18.11
CA ALA A 415 23.77 1.40 16.89
C ALA A 415 23.03 2.58 16.25
N MET A 416 22.27 3.34 17.05
CA MET A 416 21.57 4.54 16.62
C MET A 416 22.54 5.60 16.05
N VAL A 417 23.64 5.88 16.76
CA VAL A 417 24.66 6.82 16.28
C VAL A 417 25.30 6.33 14.97
N ALA A 418 25.51 5.02 14.82
CA ALA A 418 26.05 4.46 13.57
C ALA A 418 25.04 4.59 12.41
N GLN A 419 23.76 4.33 12.65
CA GLN A 419 22.69 4.52 11.69
C GLN A 419 22.60 5.98 11.25
N ARG A 420 22.48 6.92 12.20
CA ARG A 420 22.37 8.37 11.92
C ARG A 420 23.53 8.89 11.09
N ARG A 421 24.76 8.48 11.43
CA ARG A 421 25.96 8.81 10.64
C ARG A 421 25.90 8.30 9.21
N LEU A 422 25.39 7.09 8.98
CA LEU A 422 25.26 6.53 7.64
C LEU A 422 24.14 7.22 6.87
N PHE A 423 22.98 7.41 7.50
CA PHE A 423 21.82 8.07 6.91
C PHE A 423 22.17 9.49 6.44
N HIS A 424 22.62 10.37 7.33
CA HIS A 424 22.95 11.74 6.96
C HIS A 424 24.16 11.84 6.01
N ARG A 425 25.03 10.83 5.95
CA ARG A 425 26.15 10.81 5.00
C ARG A 425 25.67 10.65 3.55
N PHE A 426 24.56 9.98 3.32
CA PHE A 426 24.08 9.63 1.97
C PHE A 426 22.77 10.31 1.58
N PHE A 427 21.92 10.70 2.54
CA PHE A 427 20.59 11.27 2.27
C PHE A 427 20.64 12.69 1.70
N TRP A 428 21.46 13.57 2.27
CA TRP A 428 21.52 15.00 1.88
C TRP A 428 22.29 15.28 0.58
N GLY A 429 22.78 14.23 -0.09
CA GLY A 429 23.76 14.32 -1.17
C GLY A 429 25.15 13.83 -0.75
N ASP A 430 26.12 13.91 -1.65
CA ASP A 430 27.48 13.45 -1.34
C ASP A 430 28.19 14.48 -0.46
N VAL A 431 28.25 14.22 0.85
CA VAL A 431 28.92 15.07 1.85
C VAL A 431 30.38 15.40 1.51
N GLN A 432 31.03 14.66 0.60
CA GLN A 432 32.39 14.96 0.15
C GLN A 432 32.45 15.94 -1.03
N GLU A 433 31.37 16.06 -1.80
CA GLU A 433 31.30 16.86 -3.03
C GLU A 433 30.35 18.06 -2.93
N ASP A 434 29.35 17.99 -2.04
CA ASP A 434 28.33 19.01 -1.82
C ASP A 434 28.55 19.74 -0.47
N GLU A 435 28.87 21.03 -0.56
CA GLU A 435 29.12 21.87 0.61
C GLU A 435 27.86 22.09 1.47
N GLN A 436 26.67 22.08 0.89
CA GLN A 436 25.41 22.17 1.64
C GLN A 436 25.14 20.87 2.39
N ALA A 437 25.27 19.72 1.72
CA ALA A 437 25.17 18.42 2.37
C ALA A 437 26.15 18.29 3.54
N ALA A 438 27.39 18.77 3.36
CA ALA A 438 28.40 18.77 4.42
C ALA A 438 28.00 19.63 5.63
N ARG A 439 27.46 20.84 5.41
CA ARG A 439 26.99 21.69 6.51
C ARG A 439 25.82 21.05 7.25
N ILE A 440 24.83 20.52 6.53
CA ILE A 440 23.68 19.85 7.15
C ILE A 440 24.14 18.63 7.95
N TYR A 441 25.00 17.80 7.37
CA TYR A 441 25.61 16.66 8.07
C TYR A 441 26.30 17.07 9.37
N ASP A 442 27.10 18.14 9.33
CA ASP A 442 27.80 18.65 10.51
C ASP A 442 26.84 19.18 11.58
N ILE A 443 25.71 19.77 11.19
CA ILE A 443 24.66 20.23 12.13
C ILE A 443 23.96 19.02 12.75
N MET A 444 23.48 18.06 11.94
CA MET A 444 22.72 16.88 12.40
C MET A 444 23.52 15.95 13.31
N LEU A 445 24.85 15.97 13.22
CA LEU A 445 25.73 15.12 14.01
C LEU A 445 26.50 15.86 15.12
N ARG A 446 26.05 17.06 15.52
CA ARG A 446 26.58 17.76 16.69
C ARG A 446 26.39 16.95 17.96
N SER A 447 25.15 16.50 18.17
CA SER A 447 24.77 15.55 19.20
C SER A 447 24.08 14.38 18.49
N PRO A 448 24.84 13.38 18.01
CA PRO A 448 24.30 12.24 17.27
C PRO A 448 23.30 11.39 18.07
N ASP A 449 23.27 11.57 19.38
CA ASP A 449 22.36 10.98 20.35
C ASP A 449 21.06 11.77 20.57
N SER A 450 20.96 12.99 20.02
CA SER A 450 19.77 13.84 20.03
C SER A 450 19.03 13.80 18.69
N GLU A 451 17.77 14.23 18.69
CA GLU A 451 16.97 14.37 17.49
C GLU A 451 17.52 15.46 16.55
N ASP A 452 17.14 15.39 15.28
CA ASP A 452 17.61 16.34 14.26
C ASP A 452 17.14 17.77 14.55
N ILE A 453 15.87 17.91 14.96
CA ILE A 453 15.27 19.19 15.27
C ILE A 453 15.93 19.86 16.48
N ASP A 454 16.36 19.08 17.49
CA ASP A 454 17.14 19.57 18.62
C ASP A 454 18.50 20.11 18.19
N ASN A 455 19.17 19.40 17.26
CA ASN A 455 20.45 19.84 16.71
C ASN A 455 20.29 21.14 15.89
N TRP A 456 19.20 21.29 15.14
CA TRP A 456 18.85 22.55 14.47
C TRP A 456 18.58 23.66 15.47
N ALA A 457 17.74 23.43 16.49
CA ALA A 457 17.44 24.41 17.53
C ALA A 457 18.72 24.88 18.23
N ALA A 458 19.60 23.95 18.59
CA ALA A 458 20.90 24.25 19.19
C ALA A 458 21.77 25.10 18.26
N TYR A 459 21.82 24.77 16.96
CA TYR A 459 22.59 25.53 15.97
C TYR A 459 22.07 26.97 15.81
N PHE A 460 20.76 27.15 15.61
CA PHE A 460 20.16 28.48 15.51
C PHE A 460 20.38 29.31 16.77
N ASN A 461 20.27 28.71 17.95
CA ASN A 461 20.44 29.43 19.21
C ASN A 461 21.90 29.80 19.55
N THR A 462 22.89 29.14 18.95
CA THR A 462 24.30 29.30 19.34
C THR A 462 25.19 29.93 18.27
N GLU A 463 24.86 29.75 16.99
CA GLU A 463 25.75 30.13 15.89
C GLU A 463 25.13 31.08 14.87
N VAL A 464 23.79 31.16 14.80
CA VAL A 464 23.13 32.09 13.88
C VAL A 464 23.13 33.50 14.45
N GLU A 465 23.56 34.46 13.63
CA GLU A 465 23.59 35.86 14.02
C GLU A 465 22.21 36.51 13.83
N TYR A 466 21.64 37.03 14.92
CA TYR A 466 20.40 37.81 14.92
C TYR A 466 20.64 39.30 15.17
N PRO A 467 19.73 40.18 14.70
CA PRO A 467 18.61 39.86 13.81
C PRO A 467 19.05 39.74 12.34
N PHE A 468 18.29 38.97 11.54
CA PHE A 468 18.43 38.92 10.09
C PHE A 468 17.07 39.17 9.41
N HIS A 469 17.09 39.52 8.12
CA HIS A 469 15.86 39.84 7.38
C HIS A 469 15.47 38.66 6.49
N ALA A 470 14.17 38.38 6.44
CA ALA A 470 13.57 37.34 5.62
C ALA A 470 12.28 37.83 4.97
N VAL A 471 11.77 37.09 4.00
CA VAL A 471 10.52 37.31 3.30
C VAL A 471 9.59 36.15 3.61
N VAL A 472 8.34 36.44 3.94
CA VAL A 472 7.33 35.40 4.18
C VAL A 472 6.92 34.76 2.86
N GLU A 473 6.95 33.43 2.81
CA GLU A 473 6.43 32.66 1.68
C GLU A 473 4.91 32.42 1.79
N GLY A 474 4.43 32.11 3.01
CA GLY A 474 3.01 31.97 3.36
C GLY A 474 2.32 30.78 2.71
N LEU A 475 2.91 29.59 2.87
CA LEU A 475 2.39 28.31 2.37
C LEU A 475 1.44 27.62 3.37
N VAL A 476 1.57 27.95 4.66
CA VAL A 476 1.04 27.24 5.82
C VAL A 476 0.24 28.22 6.69
N LEU A 477 0.86 29.33 7.14
CA LEU A 477 0.17 30.33 7.95
C LEU A 477 -0.13 31.60 7.15
N GLN A 478 -1.40 32.03 7.16
CA GLN A 478 -1.84 33.23 6.44
C GLN A 478 -1.85 34.50 7.32
N HIS A 479 -1.22 34.47 8.49
CA HIS A 479 -1.20 35.62 9.41
C HIS A 479 -0.36 36.79 8.90
N ILE A 480 0.60 36.52 8.02
CA ILE A 480 1.42 37.54 7.36
C ILE A 480 1.31 37.31 5.86
N GLU A 481 0.94 38.36 5.11
CA GLU A 481 0.85 38.28 3.64
C GLU A 481 2.17 37.78 3.01
N PRO A 482 2.11 36.81 2.08
CA PRO A 482 3.24 36.39 1.27
C PRO A 482 3.98 37.58 0.63
N GLY A 483 5.30 37.48 0.56
CA GLY A 483 6.17 38.54 0.05
C GLY A 483 6.47 39.66 1.06
N THR A 484 5.91 39.60 2.28
CA THR A 484 6.23 40.57 3.34
C THR A 484 7.66 40.36 3.86
N GLU A 485 8.47 41.41 3.87
CA GLU A 485 9.77 41.42 4.56
C GLU A 485 9.59 41.56 6.09
N VAL A 486 10.23 40.67 6.84
CA VAL A 486 10.21 40.59 8.30
C VAL A 486 11.63 40.55 8.87
N GLU A 487 11.80 41.04 10.09
CA GLU A 487 13.05 40.94 10.84
C GLU A 487 12.96 39.75 11.82
N VAL A 488 13.78 38.73 11.63
CA VAL A 488 13.86 37.55 12.49
C VAL A 488 14.76 37.86 13.68
N LEU A 489 14.25 37.72 14.89
CA LEU A 489 14.92 38.12 16.14
C LEU A 489 15.60 36.94 16.86
N GLY A 490 15.15 35.71 16.62
CA GLY A 490 15.61 34.51 17.30
C GLY A 490 14.65 33.34 17.07
N VAL A 491 15.10 32.12 17.34
CA VAL A 491 14.22 30.95 17.50
C VAL A 491 13.69 30.94 18.92
N GLU A 492 12.37 30.77 19.08
CA GLU A 492 11.69 30.77 20.38
C GLU A 492 11.47 29.36 20.92
N GLY A 493 11.35 28.38 20.03
CA GLY A 493 11.11 27.00 20.39
C GLY A 493 10.91 26.11 19.18
N ILE A 494 10.43 24.91 19.46
CA ILE A 494 10.03 23.89 18.51
C ILE A 494 8.52 23.76 18.64
N ASP A 495 7.81 23.71 17.52
CA ASP A 495 6.41 23.38 17.45
C ASP A 495 6.27 21.86 17.25
N ASP A 496 5.86 21.17 18.32
CA ASP A 496 5.69 19.72 18.34
C ASP A 496 4.25 19.31 17.96
N ASP A 497 3.29 20.25 17.93
CA ASP A 497 1.86 19.96 17.79
C ASP A 497 1.39 20.04 16.31
N GLU A 498 1.82 21.06 15.56
CA GLU A 498 1.36 21.29 14.17
C GLU A 498 2.40 20.88 13.11
N GLY A 499 3.57 20.37 13.54
CA GLY A 499 4.61 19.81 12.65
C GLY A 499 5.48 20.86 11.96
N PHE A 500 5.42 22.14 12.36
CA PHE A 500 6.14 23.22 11.67
C PHE A 500 7.61 23.37 12.07
N GLY A 501 8.10 22.53 12.98
CA GLY A 501 9.49 22.51 13.42
C GLY A 501 9.88 23.77 14.19
N LEU A 502 10.98 24.43 13.81
CA LEU A 502 11.46 25.62 14.52
C LEU A 502 10.53 26.82 14.32
N VAL A 503 10.13 27.42 15.44
CA VAL A 503 9.33 28.66 15.46
C VAL A 503 10.23 29.84 15.79
N ALA A 504 10.18 30.86 14.94
CA ALA A 504 10.97 32.08 15.09
C ALA A 504 10.12 33.27 15.53
N SER A 505 10.75 34.14 16.33
CA SER A 505 10.22 35.45 16.69
C SER A 505 10.45 36.41 15.51
N VAL A 506 9.40 36.79 14.80
CA VAL A 506 9.46 37.69 13.64
C VAL A 506 8.84 39.03 13.96
N LYS A 507 9.48 40.10 13.49
CA LYS A 507 9.04 41.48 13.72
C LYS A 507 8.59 42.13 12.42
N LYS A 508 7.32 42.53 12.39
CA LYS A 508 6.68 43.30 11.31
C LYS A 508 6.29 44.68 11.84
N GLY A 509 7.10 45.69 11.54
CA GLY A 509 6.90 47.05 12.06
C GLY A 509 7.04 47.14 13.58
N ARG A 510 5.92 47.24 14.30
CA ARG A 510 5.88 47.27 15.78
C ARG A 510 5.39 45.96 16.42
N ALA A 511 4.84 45.05 15.64
CA ALA A 511 4.38 43.76 16.12
C ALA A 511 5.55 42.77 16.13
N ILE A 512 5.58 41.92 17.16
CA ILE A 512 6.42 40.72 17.22
C ILE A 512 5.44 39.55 17.26
N LEU A 513 5.65 38.58 16.40
CA LEU A 513 4.80 37.42 16.18
C LEU A 513 5.69 36.17 16.17
N SER A 514 5.15 35.05 16.59
CA SER A 514 5.79 33.74 16.39
C SER A 514 5.41 33.24 14.99
N TYR A 515 6.39 32.72 14.25
CA TYR A 515 6.18 32.31 12.86
C TYR A 515 7.11 31.14 12.50
N PRO A 516 6.62 30.12 11.78
CA PRO A 516 7.44 28.98 11.36
C PRO A 516 8.66 29.43 10.56
N LEU A 517 9.83 28.92 10.95
CA LEU A 517 11.09 29.30 10.31
C LEU A 517 11.19 28.75 8.88
N MET A 518 10.55 27.60 8.59
CA MET A 518 10.55 26.98 7.27
C MET A 518 9.88 27.86 6.21
N GLU A 519 8.91 28.69 6.61
CA GLU A 519 8.18 29.60 5.71
C GLU A 519 8.92 30.91 5.40
N LEU A 520 10.12 31.09 5.93
CA LEU A 520 10.88 32.33 5.77
C LEU A 520 11.94 32.14 4.69
N MET A 521 11.88 32.94 3.63
CA MET A 521 12.91 33.01 2.59
C MET A 521 13.94 34.08 2.93
N PRO A 522 15.24 33.86 2.68
CA PRO A 522 16.18 34.96 2.79
C PRO A 522 15.88 36.06 1.75
N VAL A 523 16.01 37.33 2.15
CA VAL A 523 15.85 38.48 1.23
C VAL A 523 16.85 38.39 0.05
N ASN A 524 18.03 37.82 0.31
CA ASN A 524 19.06 37.60 -0.70
C ASN A 524 19.79 36.28 -0.41
N GLU A 525 19.54 35.26 -1.22
CA GLU A 525 20.16 33.93 -1.12
C GLU A 525 21.68 33.94 -1.22
N ARG A 526 22.28 34.98 -1.80
CA ARG A 526 23.75 35.10 -1.93
C ARG A 526 24.43 35.67 -0.69
N ASP A 527 23.67 36.14 0.30
CA ASP A 527 24.24 36.60 1.55
C ASP A 527 24.70 35.38 2.38
N PRO A 528 25.97 35.30 2.81
CA PRO A 528 26.41 34.24 3.71
C PRO A 528 25.56 34.10 4.99
N LYS A 529 24.91 35.18 5.44
CA LYS A 529 23.99 35.14 6.58
C LYS A 529 22.66 34.45 6.28
N ALA A 530 22.30 34.28 5.01
CA ALA A 530 21.13 33.53 4.58
C ALA A 530 21.35 32.02 4.66
N GLN A 531 22.61 31.56 4.69
CA GLN A 531 22.94 30.15 4.57
C GLN A 531 22.28 29.24 5.63
N PRO A 532 22.24 29.61 6.93
CA PRO A 532 21.57 28.80 7.94
C PRO A 532 20.08 28.57 7.63
N LEU A 533 19.40 29.61 7.13
CA LEU A 533 17.98 29.54 6.78
C LEU A 533 17.76 28.67 5.54
N LEU A 534 18.63 28.78 4.52
CA LEU A 534 18.58 27.92 3.33
C LEU A 534 18.84 26.45 3.67
N ASP A 535 19.83 26.17 4.52
CA ASP A 535 20.16 24.81 4.92
C ASP A 535 19.02 24.19 5.76
N TYR A 536 18.43 24.97 6.68
CA TYR A 536 17.28 24.52 7.48
C TYR A 536 16.06 24.25 6.62
N ARG A 537 15.74 25.13 5.68
CA ARG A 537 14.60 24.95 4.78
C ARG A 537 14.73 23.71 3.93
N TYR A 538 15.89 23.51 3.33
CA TYR A 538 16.14 22.30 2.54
C TYR A 538 15.97 21.02 3.37
N TRP A 539 16.38 21.05 4.64
CA TRP A 539 16.12 19.95 5.57
C TRP A 539 14.63 19.81 5.91
N ALA A 540 13.97 20.92 6.24
CA ALA A 540 12.57 20.95 6.66
C ALA A 540 11.64 20.44 5.55
N ASP A 541 11.83 20.91 4.30
CA ASP A 541 11.02 20.51 3.14
C ASP A 541 11.05 18.99 2.85
N LEU A 542 12.03 18.26 3.41
CA LEU A 542 12.20 16.81 3.22
C LEU A 542 11.86 15.98 4.47
N MET A 543 11.75 16.60 5.64
CA MET A 543 11.65 15.90 6.93
C MET A 543 10.44 16.27 7.77
N LEU A 544 9.82 17.42 7.49
CA LEU A 544 8.59 17.92 8.09
C LEU A 544 7.53 17.98 7.00
#